data_AF-A0A6L4WVA3-F1
#
_entry.id   AF-A0A6L4WVA3-F1
#
_cell.length_a   1.000
_cell.length_b   1.000
_cell.length_c   1.000
_cell.angle_alpha   90.00
_cell.angle_beta   90.00
_cell.angle_gamma   90.00
#
_symmetry.space_group_name_H-M   'P 1'
#
loop_
_entity.id
_entity.type
_entity.pdbx_description
1 polymer ?
#
loop_
_entity_poly.entity_id
_entity_poly.type
_entity_poly.pdbx_seq_one_letter_code
_entity_poly.pdbx_strand_id
1 'polypeptide(L)'
;MSRMMKSWKRNAPSLKMKSFEIENYVIDFLRDKYDESLSDSELSKLFFEYISNKVIWDNKTYVETAISRSKKAMTFESKGKYYKSSEQWRKIFGDKFPKWKKSVRVKSIDEDYSRSEEYIEDLFTQDLNSRFKLKIGCNVTQSGFQQKTPLIELLKRFILKPQKKLEFYIQNNTVPKPYSVYWKVRNFGIEAKDDLRGEITIDKGFNNKTENTRYRGEHYVECYIIKDNKCVARERIDIPVKEDE
;
A
#
# COMPACT_ATOMS: atom_id res chain seq x y z
N MET A 1 10.94 1.41 2.20
CA MET A 1 11.58 0.80 3.39
C MET A 1 10.76 0.83 4.70
N SER A 2 10.31 1.97 5.24
CA SER A 2 9.63 2.06 6.55
C SER A 2 8.48 1.05 6.74
N ARG A 3 7.62 0.89 5.72
CA ARG A 3 6.52 -0.09 5.71
C ARG A 3 6.99 -1.54 5.85
N MET A 4 8.13 -1.90 5.25
CA MET A 4 8.71 -3.26 5.33
C MET A 4 9.24 -3.53 6.73
N MET A 5 9.95 -2.57 7.34
CA MET A 5 10.49 -2.73 8.70
C MET A 5 9.39 -2.76 9.75
N LYS A 6 8.30 -2.00 9.55
CA LYS A 6 7.08 -2.15 10.34
C LYS A 6 6.41 -3.52 10.14
N SER A 7 6.54 -4.15 8.97
CA SER A 7 6.08 -5.52 8.73
C SER A 7 6.91 -6.55 9.47
N TRP A 8 8.23 -6.40 9.47
CA TRP A 8 9.13 -7.22 10.29
C TRP A 8 8.74 -7.16 11.77
N LYS A 9 8.48 -5.97 12.33
CA LYS A 9 8.01 -5.84 13.71
C LYS A 9 6.69 -6.56 13.99
N ARG A 10 5.72 -6.50 13.07
CA ARG A 10 4.46 -7.25 13.22
C ARG A 10 4.67 -8.76 13.19
N ASN A 11 5.65 -9.22 12.42
CA ASN A 11 6.00 -10.63 12.29
C ASN A 11 6.93 -11.14 13.42
N ALA A 12 7.49 -10.23 14.22
CA ALA A 12 8.28 -10.50 15.42
C ALA A 12 7.56 -9.92 16.66
N PRO A 13 6.50 -10.58 17.16
CA PRO A 13 5.66 -10.02 18.24
C PRO A 13 6.46 -9.71 19.51
N SER A 14 7.43 -10.55 19.85
CA SER A 14 8.30 -10.42 21.02
C SER A 14 9.44 -9.39 20.87
N LEU A 15 9.62 -8.78 19.69
CA LEU A 15 10.57 -7.68 19.50
C LEU A 15 10.09 -6.47 20.33
N LYS A 16 10.88 -5.98 21.28
CA LYS A 16 10.45 -4.89 22.19
C LYS A 16 10.47 -3.50 21.55
N MET A 17 11.08 -3.37 20.38
CA MET A 17 11.15 -2.10 19.64
C MET A 17 9.76 -1.64 19.16
N LYS A 18 9.41 -0.39 19.45
CA LYS A 18 8.16 0.24 19.00
C LYS A 18 8.27 0.68 17.54
N SER A 19 7.13 0.79 16.86
CA SER A 19 7.10 1.12 15.43
C SER A 19 7.67 2.50 15.08
N PHE A 20 7.58 3.48 15.98
CA PHE A 20 8.17 4.80 15.77
C PHE A 20 9.71 4.78 15.93
N GLU A 21 10.25 3.91 16.80
CA GLU A 21 11.70 3.75 16.97
C GLU A 21 12.31 3.15 15.69
N ILE A 22 11.62 2.16 15.11
CA ILE A 22 11.99 1.59 13.80
C ILE A 22 12.00 2.67 12.72
N GLU A 23 10.98 3.53 12.72
CA GLU A 23 10.87 4.60 11.73
C GLU A 23 12.00 5.62 11.85
N ASN A 24 12.35 6.02 13.07
CA ASN A 24 13.50 6.89 13.32
C ASN A 24 14.80 6.23 12.84
N TYR A 25 15.03 4.95 13.17
CA TYR A 25 16.20 4.23 12.67
C TYR A 25 16.23 4.15 11.14
N VAL A 26 15.09 3.99 10.48
CA VAL A 26 15.01 3.97 9.01
C VAL A 26 15.37 5.34 8.44
N ILE A 27 14.87 6.43 9.02
CA ILE A 27 15.19 7.79 8.58
C ILE A 27 16.69 8.06 8.74
N ASP A 28 17.27 7.73 9.89
CA ASP A 28 18.69 7.93 10.16
C ASP A 28 19.56 7.07 9.23
N PHE A 29 19.17 5.81 9.00
CA PHE A 29 19.85 4.91 8.08
C PHE A 29 19.83 5.45 6.65
N LEU A 30 18.66 5.84 6.14
CA LEU A 30 18.54 6.34 4.77
C LEU A 30 19.27 7.67 4.58
N ARG A 31 19.30 8.53 5.60
CA ARG A 31 20.09 9.77 5.53
C ARG A 31 21.58 9.51 5.34
N ASP A 32 22.13 8.47 5.96
CA ASP A 32 23.57 8.18 5.97
C ASP A 32 24.01 7.18 4.90
N LYS A 33 23.13 6.29 4.46
CA LYS A 33 23.48 5.10 3.67
C LYS A 33 22.62 4.89 2.42
N TYR A 34 21.68 5.77 2.11
CA TYR A 34 20.88 5.63 0.89
C TYR A 34 21.73 5.91 -0.35
N ASP A 35 21.60 5.02 -1.32
CA ASP A 35 22.21 5.12 -2.64
C ASP A 35 21.20 4.51 -3.62
N GLU A 36 20.89 5.24 -4.70
CA GLU A 36 19.91 4.84 -5.71
C GLU A 36 20.30 3.55 -6.45
N SER A 37 21.59 3.18 -6.45
CA SER A 37 22.08 1.94 -7.06
C SER A 37 21.78 0.69 -6.21
N LEU A 38 21.42 0.85 -4.93
CA LEU A 38 21.15 -0.27 -4.04
C LEU A 38 19.76 -0.84 -4.26
N SER A 39 19.69 -2.16 -4.41
CA SER A 39 18.42 -2.88 -4.44
C SER A 39 17.70 -2.85 -3.07
N ASP A 40 16.39 -3.06 -3.09
CA ASP A 40 15.58 -3.21 -1.86
C ASP A 40 16.10 -4.34 -0.94
N SER A 41 16.62 -5.42 -1.54
CA SER A 41 17.27 -6.53 -0.82
C SER A 41 18.52 -6.06 -0.07
N GLU A 42 19.37 -5.27 -0.74
CA GLU A 42 20.61 -4.73 -0.17
C GLU A 42 20.32 -3.71 0.92
N LEU A 43 19.43 -2.75 0.65
CA LEU A 43 18.99 -1.77 1.63
C LEU A 43 18.43 -2.48 2.87
N SER A 44 17.57 -3.49 2.70
CA SER A 44 17.00 -4.23 3.83
C SER A 44 18.06 -4.94 4.67
N LYS A 45 19.04 -5.59 4.03
CA LYS A 45 20.17 -6.23 4.74
C LYS A 45 21.00 -5.18 5.50
N LEU A 46 21.40 -4.10 4.81
CA LEU A 46 22.23 -3.04 5.38
C LEU A 46 21.53 -2.34 6.54
N PHE A 47 20.21 -2.15 6.48
CA PHE A 47 19.44 -1.62 7.60
C PHE A 47 19.53 -2.52 8.84
N PHE A 48 19.36 -3.85 8.68
CA PHE A 48 19.49 -4.75 9.82
C PHE A 48 20.92 -4.76 10.39
N GLU A 49 21.93 -4.70 9.53
CA GLU A 49 23.34 -4.56 9.96
C GLU A 49 23.58 -3.24 10.70
N TYR A 50 23.01 -2.13 10.21
CA TYR A 50 23.08 -0.81 10.82
C TYR A 50 22.49 -0.76 12.23
N ILE A 51 21.31 -1.37 12.43
CA ILE A 51 20.67 -1.37 13.76
C ILE A 51 21.26 -2.41 14.72
N SER A 52 22.04 -3.38 14.24
CA SER A 52 22.57 -4.50 15.06
C SER A 52 23.31 -4.04 16.32
N ASN A 53 24.02 -2.92 16.24
CA ASN A 53 24.77 -2.34 17.37
C ASN A 53 24.02 -1.22 18.10
N LYS A 54 22.80 -0.88 17.66
CA LYS A 54 21.97 0.22 18.21
C LYS A 54 20.81 -0.29 19.05
N VAL A 55 20.44 -1.57 18.89
CA VAL A 55 19.32 -2.17 19.63
C VAL A 55 19.73 -2.65 21.02
N ILE A 56 18.76 -2.64 21.94
CA ILE A 56 18.90 -3.27 23.26
C ILE A 56 19.14 -4.78 23.14
N TRP A 57 19.73 -5.38 24.19
CA TRP A 57 20.09 -6.80 24.22
C TRP A 57 18.92 -7.74 23.86
N ASP A 58 17.72 -7.48 24.39
CA ASP A 58 16.51 -8.27 24.12
C ASP A 58 16.11 -8.35 22.63
N ASN A 59 16.55 -7.39 21.82
CA ASN A 59 16.22 -7.31 20.40
C ASN A 59 17.33 -7.91 19.50
N LYS A 60 18.53 -8.17 20.04
CA LYS A 60 19.70 -8.58 19.25
C LYS A 60 19.44 -9.84 18.44
N THR A 61 18.89 -10.88 19.05
CA THR A 61 18.64 -12.18 18.39
C THR A 61 17.67 -12.06 17.20
N TYR A 62 16.68 -11.16 17.28
CA TYR A 62 15.75 -10.89 16.18
C TYR A 62 16.45 -10.18 15.02
N VAL A 63 17.32 -9.21 15.32
CA VAL A 63 18.10 -8.50 14.31
C VAL A 63 19.10 -9.45 13.65
N GLU A 64 19.85 -10.23 14.43
CA GLU A 64 20.78 -11.26 13.93
C GLU A 64 20.08 -12.29 13.03
N THR A 65 18.87 -12.71 13.43
CA THR A 65 18.03 -13.59 12.59
C THR A 65 17.69 -12.91 11.27
N ALA A 66 17.28 -11.64 11.29
CA ALA A 66 16.96 -10.89 10.08
C ALA A 66 18.19 -10.70 9.16
N ILE A 67 19.38 -10.43 9.72
CA ILE A 67 20.66 -10.38 8.99
C ILE A 67 20.96 -11.75 8.34
N SER A 68 20.88 -12.84 9.12
CA SER A 68 21.14 -14.19 8.61
C SER A 68 20.20 -14.57 7.46
N ARG A 69 18.91 -14.24 7.61
CA ARG A 69 17.88 -14.52 6.61
C ARG A 69 18.03 -13.67 5.35
N SER A 70 18.33 -12.38 5.48
CA SER A 70 18.57 -11.49 4.33
C SER A 70 19.81 -11.91 3.54
N LYS A 71 20.94 -12.24 4.20
CA LYS A 71 22.14 -12.80 3.55
C LYS A 71 21.82 -14.09 2.77
N LYS A 72 21.07 -15.01 3.38
CA LYS A 72 20.61 -16.22 2.70
C LYS A 72 19.70 -15.92 1.52
N ALA A 73 18.78 -14.96 1.65
CA ALA A 73 17.86 -14.56 0.58
C ALA A 73 18.64 -14.06 -0.65
N MET A 74 19.57 -13.12 -0.43
CA MET A 74 20.45 -12.57 -1.46
C MET A 74 21.35 -13.64 -2.10
N THR A 75 21.83 -14.61 -1.31
CA THR A 75 22.62 -15.74 -1.83
C THR A 75 21.78 -16.65 -2.73
N PHE A 76 20.48 -16.81 -2.45
CA PHE A 76 19.58 -17.54 -3.34
C PHE A 76 19.26 -16.73 -4.59
N GLU A 77 19.07 -15.42 -4.46
CA GLU A 77 18.83 -14.49 -5.57
C GLU A 77 19.99 -14.49 -6.56
N SER A 78 21.25 -14.34 -6.10
CA SER A 78 22.44 -14.40 -6.97
C SER A 78 22.65 -15.75 -7.66
N LYS A 79 22.05 -16.83 -7.13
CA LYS A 79 22.04 -18.17 -7.72
C LYS A 79 20.79 -18.45 -8.56
N GLY A 80 19.95 -17.46 -8.83
CA GLY A 80 18.70 -17.59 -9.59
C GLY A 80 17.61 -18.42 -8.87
N LYS A 81 17.78 -18.74 -7.58
CA LYS A 81 16.84 -19.51 -6.76
C LYS A 81 15.82 -18.60 -6.08
N TYR A 82 15.13 -17.77 -6.86
CA TYR A 82 14.21 -16.74 -6.39
C TYR A 82 13.10 -17.26 -5.45
N TYR A 83 12.66 -18.51 -5.64
CA TYR A 83 11.69 -19.15 -4.73
C TYR A 83 12.21 -19.26 -3.29
N LYS A 84 13.46 -19.69 -3.13
CA LYS A 84 14.12 -19.80 -1.83
C LYS A 84 14.43 -18.43 -1.25
N SER A 85 14.74 -17.45 -2.11
CA SER A 85 14.93 -16.05 -1.69
C SER A 85 13.62 -15.49 -1.09
N SER A 86 12.51 -15.61 -1.83
CA SER A 86 11.17 -15.22 -1.37
C SER A 86 10.79 -15.90 -0.04
N GLU A 87 11.08 -17.19 0.13
CA GLU A 87 10.83 -17.88 1.40
C GLU A 87 11.64 -17.31 2.58
N GLN A 88 12.87 -16.85 2.37
CA GLN A 88 13.63 -16.20 3.43
C GLN A 88 13.06 -14.82 3.77
N TRP A 89 12.68 -14.03 2.77
CA TRP A 89 12.07 -12.71 3.00
C TRP A 89 10.71 -12.81 3.69
N ARG A 90 9.89 -13.81 3.35
CA ARG A 90 8.63 -14.10 4.06
C ARG A 90 8.84 -14.45 5.53
N LYS A 91 9.94 -15.10 5.89
CA LYS A 91 10.29 -15.35 7.30
C LYS A 91 10.61 -14.08 8.08
N ILE A 92 11.06 -13.02 7.41
CA ILE A 92 11.30 -11.72 8.03
C ILE A 92 10.01 -10.90 8.07
N PHE A 93 9.37 -10.71 6.93
CA PHE A 93 8.29 -9.72 6.76
C PHE A 93 6.87 -10.27 6.90
N GLY A 94 6.72 -11.59 6.99
CA GLY A 94 5.45 -12.29 7.12
C GLY A 94 4.78 -12.63 5.79
N ASP A 95 3.57 -13.18 5.89
CA ASP A 95 2.82 -13.73 4.74
C ASP A 95 2.39 -12.71 3.69
N LYS A 96 2.40 -11.42 4.04
CA LYS A 96 2.14 -10.32 3.10
C LYS A 96 3.29 -10.12 2.12
N PHE A 97 4.48 -10.65 2.37
CA PHE A 97 5.57 -10.61 1.40
C PHE A 97 5.29 -11.61 0.26
N PRO A 98 5.49 -11.23 -1.02
CA PRO A 98 5.08 -12.04 -2.16
C PRO A 98 5.66 -13.47 -2.14
N LYS A 99 4.81 -14.47 -2.41
CA LYS A 99 5.25 -15.82 -2.76
C LYS A 99 5.82 -15.83 -4.18
N TRP A 100 6.95 -16.48 -4.36
CA TRP A 100 7.45 -16.74 -5.70
C TRP A 100 6.53 -17.71 -6.46
N LYS A 101 6.21 -17.37 -7.70
CA LYS A 101 5.41 -18.21 -8.62
C LYS A 101 6.25 -18.50 -9.87
N LYS A 102 6.44 -19.79 -10.19
CA LYS A 102 7.29 -20.30 -11.28
C LYS A 102 6.86 -19.84 -12.68
N SER A 103 5.60 -19.43 -12.85
CA SER A 103 4.99 -19.02 -14.13
C SER A 103 4.83 -17.52 -14.31
N VAL A 104 5.41 -16.70 -13.45
CA VAL A 104 5.46 -15.26 -13.68
C VAL A 104 6.77 -15.01 -14.44
N ARG A 105 6.69 -14.95 -15.79
CA ARG A 105 7.58 -14.05 -16.56
C ARG A 105 7.73 -12.83 -15.67
N VAL A 106 8.96 -12.52 -15.26
CA VAL A 106 9.34 -11.35 -14.44
C VAL A 106 8.27 -10.27 -14.61
N LYS A 107 7.27 -10.26 -13.71
CA LYS A 107 6.40 -9.10 -13.54
C LYS A 107 7.39 -8.17 -12.89
N SER A 108 8.11 -7.42 -13.72
CA SER A 108 8.98 -6.38 -13.23
C SER A 108 8.14 -5.58 -12.26
N ILE A 109 8.77 -5.16 -11.17
CA ILE A 109 8.18 -4.17 -10.27
C ILE A 109 7.66 -2.95 -11.08
N ASP A 110 8.17 -2.74 -12.30
CA ASP A 110 7.71 -1.79 -13.30
C ASP A 110 6.31 -2.06 -13.91
N GLU A 111 5.78 -3.29 -13.93
CA GLU A 111 4.49 -3.58 -14.60
C GLU A 111 3.25 -3.20 -13.78
N ASP A 112 3.37 -3.01 -12.47
CA ASP A 112 2.32 -2.47 -11.60
C ASP A 112 2.63 -1.02 -11.14
N TYR A 113 3.80 -0.47 -11.53
CA TYR A 113 4.21 0.89 -11.21
C TYR A 113 3.58 1.89 -12.20
N SER A 114 2.63 2.69 -11.72
CA SER A 114 2.20 3.86 -12.47
C SER A 114 3.25 4.96 -12.34
N ARG A 115 3.80 5.45 -13.46
CA ARG A 115 4.68 6.62 -13.47
C ARG A 115 4.01 7.89 -12.92
N SER A 116 2.68 7.91 -12.84
CA SER A 116 1.90 9.02 -12.29
C SER A 116 1.29 8.71 -10.92
N GLU A 117 1.79 7.69 -10.20
CA GLU A 117 1.36 7.49 -8.82
C GLU A 117 1.86 8.61 -7.91
N GLU A 118 0.91 9.33 -7.30
CA GLU A 118 1.18 10.38 -6.32
C GLU A 118 0.82 9.89 -4.91
N TYR A 119 1.50 10.44 -3.90
CA TYR A 119 1.24 10.16 -2.50
C TYR A 119 0.82 11.45 -1.78
N ILE A 120 -0.20 11.35 -0.93
CA ILE A 120 -0.75 12.53 -0.27
C ILE A 120 0.26 13.15 0.70
N GLU A 121 1.18 12.34 1.21
CA GLU A 121 2.29 12.74 2.07
C GLU A 121 3.32 13.63 1.36
N ASP A 122 3.44 13.50 0.03
CA ASP A 122 4.35 14.33 -0.76
C ASP A 122 3.73 15.70 -1.08
N LEU A 123 2.40 15.78 -1.07
CA LEU A 123 1.64 17.00 -1.39
C LEU A 123 1.28 17.84 -0.15
N PHE A 124 0.98 17.18 0.98
CA PHE A 124 0.50 17.85 2.19
C PHE A 124 1.09 17.25 3.46
N THR A 125 1.35 18.11 4.45
CA THR A 125 1.70 17.66 5.80
C THR A 125 0.55 16.85 6.40
N GLN A 126 0.86 15.73 7.07
CA GLN A 126 -0.13 14.86 7.69
C GLN A 126 -0.39 15.32 9.14
N ASP A 127 -1.65 15.61 9.46
CA ASP A 127 -2.11 16.04 10.80
C ASP A 127 -3.45 15.37 11.12
N LEU A 128 -3.45 14.04 11.08
CA LEU A 128 -4.66 13.23 11.25
C LEU A 128 -5.21 13.38 12.67
N ASN A 129 -6.47 13.78 12.78
CA ASN A 129 -7.15 13.98 14.06
C ASN A 129 -8.24 12.92 14.25
N SER A 130 -8.14 12.12 15.31
CA SER A 130 -9.10 11.04 15.60
C SER A 130 -10.54 11.50 15.84
N ARG A 131 -10.76 12.79 16.13
CA ARG A 131 -12.10 13.39 16.22
C ARG A 131 -12.75 13.60 14.85
N PHE A 132 -11.94 13.71 13.80
CA PHE A 132 -12.40 13.88 12.43
C PHE A 132 -12.66 12.52 11.80
N LYS A 133 -13.95 12.17 11.74
CA LYS A 133 -14.48 11.02 11.03
C LYS A 133 -14.74 11.39 9.58
N LEU A 134 -14.12 10.63 8.68
CA LEU A 134 -14.44 10.58 7.26
C LEU A 134 -14.91 9.17 6.93
N LYS A 135 -15.99 9.04 6.18
CA LYS A 135 -16.46 7.77 5.64
C LYS A 135 -16.89 7.99 4.21
N ILE A 136 -16.37 7.17 3.31
CA ILE A 136 -16.81 7.14 1.91
C ILE A 136 -17.68 5.92 1.65
N GLY A 137 -18.56 6.04 0.65
CA GLY A 137 -19.37 4.97 0.12
C GLY A 137 -19.11 4.80 -1.38
N CYS A 138 -19.59 3.69 -1.93
CA CYS A 138 -19.51 3.39 -3.36
C CYS A 138 -20.81 2.74 -3.82
N ASN A 139 -21.41 3.29 -4.87
CA ASN A 139 -22.55 2.71 -5.56
C ASN A 139 -22.11 2.07 -6.87
N VAL A 140 -22.59 0.86 -7.14
CA VAL A 140 -22.34 0.10 -8.35
C VAL A 140 -23.58 0.21 -9.25
N THR A 141 -23.38 0.58 -10.51
CA THR A 141 -24.41 0.55 -11.55
C THR A 141 -24.05 -0.52 -12.59
N GLN A 142 -25.04 -1.30 -13.02
CA GLN A 142 -24.87 -2.32 -14.04
C GLN A 142 -25.56 -1.91 -15.34
N SER A 143 -24.94 -2.21 -16.49
CA SER A 143 -25.55 -1.99 -17.80
C SER A 143 -26.91 -2.69 -17.90
N GLY A 144 -27.94 -1.94 -18.31
CA GLY A 144 -29.32 -2.44 -18.42
C GLY A 144 -30.17 -2.37 -17.14
N PHE A 145 -29.59 -1.97 -16.00
CA PHE A 145 -30.31 -1.78 -14.75
C PHE A 145 -30.16 -0.34 -14.24
N GLN A 146 -31.29 0.31 -13.92
CA GLN A 146 -31.30 1.68 -13.40
C GLN A 146 -30.96 1.76 -11.90
N GLN A 147 -31.02 0.63 -11.18
CA GLN A 147 -30.84 0.59 -9.74
C GLN A 147 -29.36 0.64 -9.35
N LYS A 148 -29.01 1.57 -8.46
CA LYS A 148 -27.69 1.66 -7.83
C LYS A 148 -27.65 0.76 -6.61
N THR A 149 -26.68 -0.14 -6.55
CA THR A 149 -26.48 -1.04 -5.39
C THR A 149 -25.22 -0.61 -4.63
N PRO A 150 -25.27 -0.41 -3.31
CA PRO A 150 -24.07 -0.19 -2.52
C PRO A 150 -23.07 -1.33 -2.73
N LEU A 151 -21.80 -1.00 -3.00
CA LEU A 151 -20.74 -1.99 -3.27
C LEU A 151 -20.65 -3.04 -2.15
N ILE A 152 -20.76 -2.60 -0.90
CA ILE A 152 -20.71 -3.47 0.26
C ILE A 152 -21.88 -4.46 0.33
N GLU A 153 -23.05 -4.09 -0.18
CA GLU A 153 -24.20 -4.98 -0.25
C GLU A 153 -24.06 -5.97 -1.40
N LEU A 154 -23.55 -5.51 -2.55
CA LEU A 154 -23.25 -6.35 -3.69
C LEU A 154 -22.25 -7.45 -3.31
N LEU A 155 -21.14 -7.08 -2.66
CA LEU A 155 -20.06 -8.01 -2.28
C LEU A 155 -20.45 -9.04 -1.20
N LYS A 156 -21.59 -8.87 -0.51
CA LYS A 156 -22.11 -9.88 0.42
C LYS A 156 -22.69 -11.10 -0.31
N ARG A 157 -23.11 -10.94 -1.57
CA ARG A 157 -23.86 -11.96 -2.32
C ARG A 157 -23.23 -12.31 -3.66
N PHE A 158 -22.49 -11.39 -4.25
CA PHE A 158 -21.97 -11.51 -5.61
C PHE A 158 -20.53 -11.00 -5.71
N ILE A 159 -19.81 -11.47 -6.72
CA ILE A 159 -18.53 -10.88 -7.11
C ILE A 159 -18.78 -9.61 -7.95
N LEU A 160 -17.89 -8.62 -7.83
CA LEU A 160 -17.90 -7.47 -8.71
C LEU A 160 -17.18 -7.83 -10.02
N LYS A 161 -17.96 -7.91 -11.10
CA LYS A 161 -17.44 -8.14 -12.46
C LYS A 161 -16.90 -6.86 -13.09
N PRO A 162 -16.06 -6.95 -14.13
CA PRO A 162 -15.70 -5.80 -14.97
C PRO A 162 -16.93 -5.15 -15.63
N GLN A 163 -16.70 -4.01 -16.27
CA GLN A 163 -17.64 -3.17 -17.02
C GLN A 163 -18.81 -2.65 -16.18
N LYS A 164 -18.55 -2.28 -14.93
CA LYS A 164 -19.51 -1.62 -14.03
C LYS A 164 -19.11 -0.18 -13.79
N LYS A 165 -20.09 0.69 -13.65
CA LYS A 165 -19.87 2.08 -13.24
C LYS A 165 -19.87 2.16 -11.72
N LEU A 166 -18.81 2.73 -11.16
CA LEU A 166 -18.65 2.96 -9.73
C LEU A 166 -18.77 4.46 -9.45
N GLU A 167 -19.63 4.81 -8.49
CA GLU A 167 -19.79 6.17 -8.02
C GLU A 167 -19.43 6.24 -6.54
N PHE A 168 -18.26 6.81 -6.26
CA PHE A 168 -17.76 7.06 -4.91
C PHE A 168 -18.29 8.40 -4.42
N TYR A 169 -18.60 8.46 -3.13
CA TYR A 169 -19.13 9.66 -2.50
C TYR A 169 -18.74 9.71 -1.01
N ILE A 170 -18.68 10.91 -0.45
CA ILE A 170 -18.52 11.09 0.99
C ILE A 170 -19.87 10.78 1.68
N GLN A 171 -19.92 9.67 2.42
CA GLN A 171 -21.09 9.29 3.22
C GLN A 171 -21.18 10.11 4.52
N ASN A 172 -20.03 10.38 5.14
CA ASN A 172 -19.96 11.19 6.35
C ASN A 172 -18.63 11.93 6.42
N ASN A 173 -18.66 13.20 6.82
CA ASN A 173 -17.47 13.99 7.11
C ASN A 173 -17.78 14.95 8.26
N THR A 174 -16.98 14.85 9.33
CA THR A 174 -17.13 15.69 10.53
C THR A 174 -16.12 16.83 10.60
N VAL A 175 -15.26 16.99 9.59
CA VAL A 175 -14.32 18.10 9.53
C VAL A 175 -15.08 19.40 9.29
N PRO A 176 -14.91 20.43 10.13
CA PRO A 176 -15.57 21.71 9.92
C PRO A 176 -14.99 22.41 8.68
N LYS A 177 -15.84 23.05 7.89
CA LYS A 177 -15.42 23.92 6.79
C LYS A 177 -14.64 25.16 7.30
N PRO A 178 -13.81 25.81 6.48
CA PRO A 178 -13.44 25.41 5.11
C PRO A 178 -12.47 24.22 5.11
N TYR A 179 -12.58 23.40 4.07
CA TYR A 179 -11.65 22.31 3.71
C TYR A 179 -11.77 22.03 2.21
N SER A 180 -10.75 21.39 1.64
CA SER A 180 -10.75 20.86 0.27
C SER A 180 -10.79 19.34 0.31
N VAL A 181 -11.36 18.73 -0.73
CA VAL A 181 -11.41 17.27 -0.88
C VAL A 181 -10.52 16.86 -2.03
N TYR A 182 -9.76 15.78 -1.85
CA TYR A 182 -8.95 15.18 -2.90
C TYR A 182 -9.27 13.69 -3.01
N TRP A 183 -9.19 13.15 -4.23
CA TRP A 183 -9.43 11.75 -4.53
C TRP A 183 -8.23 11.13 -5.23
N LYS A 184 -7.86 9.92 -4.81
CA LYS A 184 -6.93 9.05 -5.52
C LYS A 184 -7.66 7.81 -6.00
N VAL A 185 -7.47 7.46 -7.25
CA VAL A 185 -7.95 6.20 -7.83
C VAL A 185 -6.73 5.41 -8.26
N ARG A 186 -6.54 4.23 -7.67
CA ARG A 186 -5.40 3.37 -7.94
C ARG A 186 -5.87 2.07 -8.58
N ASN A 187 -5.39 1.84 -9.80
CA ASN A 187 -5.65 0.61 -10.53
C ASN A 187 -4.44 -0.33 -10.46
N PHE A 188 -4.65 -1.61 -10.15
CA PHE A 188 -3.57 -2.62 -10.15
C PHE A 188 -3.88 -3.77 -11.11
N GLY A 189 -2.84 -4.47 -11.54
CA GLY A 189 -2.95 -5.71 -12.29
C GLY A 189 -2.54 -5.56 -13.74
N ILE A 190 -2.12 -6.69 -14.33
CA ILE A 190 -1.58 -6.74 -15.69
C ILE A 190 -2.58 -6.29 -16.76
N GLU A 191 -3.87 -6.46 -16.48
CA GLU A 191 -4.93 -6.00 -17.37
C GLU A 191 -5.08 -4.47 -17.36
N ALA A 192 -4.66 -3.81 -16.29
CA ALA A 192 -4.68 -2.36 -16.16
C ALA A 192 -3.37 -1.70 -16.62
N LYS A 193 -2.44 -2.42 -17.26
CA LYS A 193 -1.09 -1.93 -17.64
C LYS A 193 -1.11 -0.61 -18.43
N ASP A 194 -2.10 -0.44 -19.31
CA ASP A 194 -2.27 0.79 -20.12
C ASP A 194 -3.17 1.86 -19.45
N ASP A 195 -3.72 1.57 -18.26
CA ASP A 195 -4.57 2.49 -17.47
C ASP A 195 -4.16 2.46 -15.98
N LEU A 196 -2.86 2.24 -15.72
CA LEU A 196 -2.26 2.32 -14.39
C LEU A 196 -2.33 3.78 -13.95
N ARG A 197 -3.24 4.06 -13.03
CA ARG A 197 -3.39 5.38 -12.39
C ARG A 197 -2.93 5.34 -10.96
N GLY A 198 -2.59 6.51 -10.44
CA GLY A 198 -2.42 6.77 -9.01
C GLY A 198 -2.38 8.26 -8.66
N GLU A 199 -2.83 9.12 -9.57
CA GLU A 199 -2.84 10.57 -9.41
C GLU A 199 -3.85 11.01 -8.34
N ILE A 200 -3.51 12.10 -7.65
CA ILE A 200 -4.34 12.74 -6.63
C ILE A 200 -4.99 13.97 -7.25
N THR A 201 -6.31 13.93 -7.38
CA THR A 201 -7.08 14.99 -8.05
C THR A 201 -7.94 15.76 -7.06
N ILE A 202 -7.97 17.09 -7.17
CA ILE A 202 -8.86 17.94 -6.37
C ILE A 202 -10.32 17.71 -6.79
N ASP A 203 -11.19 17.55 -5.79
CA ASP A 203 -12.64 17.53 -5.98
C ASP A 203 -13.14 18.94 -6.32
N LYS A 204 -13.96 19.05 -7.38
CA LYS A 204 -14.50 20.33 -7.86
C LYS A 204 -15.75 20.79 -7.09
N GLY A 205 -15.96 20.31 -5.87
CA GLY A 205 -17.09 20.64 -5.00
C GLY A 205 -18.26 19.66 -5.07
N PHE A 206 -18.12 18.56 -5.81
CA PHE A 206 -19.15 17.53 -5.97
C PHE A 206 -19.15 16.49 -4.84
N ASN A 207 -18.06 16.39 -4.08
CA ASN A 207 -17.84 15.38 -3.04
C ASN A 207 -18.05 13.93 -3.56
N ASN A 208 -17.74 13.71 -4.84
CA ASN A 208 -17.93 12.44 -5.51
C ASN A 208 -16.84 12.20 -6.57
N LYS A 209 -16.65 10.93 -6.91
CA LYS A 209 -15.74 10.48 -7.96
C LYS A 209 -16.39 9.34 -8.72
N THR A 210 -16.39 9.39 -10.04
CA THR A 210 -16.95 8.33 -10.89
C THR A 210 -15.82 7.60 -11.60
N GLU A 211 -15.85 6.27 -11.54
CA GLU A 211 -14.90 5.39 -12.23
C GLU A 211 -15.63 4.25 -12.93
N ASN A 212 -14.96 3.56 -13.86
CA ASN A 212 -15.47 2.37 -14.52
C ASN A 212 -14.54 1.19 -14.25
N THR A 213 -15.08 0.03 -13.85
CA THR A 213 -14.28 -1.19 -13.63
C THR A 213 -13.89 -1.82 -14.97
N ARG A 214 -12.91 -1.28 -15.67
CA ARG A 214 -12.55 -1.79 -17.01
C ARG A 214 -11.78 -3.12 -16.97
N TYR A 215 -11.07 -3.39 -15.87
CA TYR A 215 -10.07 -4.45 -15.78
C TYR A 215 -10.22 -5.26 -14.49
N ARG A 216 -9.87 -6.55 -14.52
CA ARG A 216 -9.76 -7.37 -13.31
C ARG A 216 -8.56 -6.90 -12.48
N GLY A 217 -8.66 -7.02 -11.16
CA GLY A 217 -7.59 -6.57 -10.25
C GLY A 217 -8.09 -6.11 -8.89
N GLU A 218 -7.14 -5.86 -7.98
CA GLU A 218 -7.40 -5.20 -6.71
C GLU A 218 -7.24 -3.70 -6.91
N HIS A 219 -8.34 -2.97 -7.07
CA HIS A 219 -8.30 -1.51 -7.19
C HIS A 219 -8.62 -0.87 -5.84
N TYR A 220 -8.21 0.38 -5.62
CA TYR A 220 -8.70 1.13 -4.46
C TYR A 220 -8.94 2.60 -4.78
N VAL A 221 -9.82 3.21 -4.00
CA VAL A 221 -10.06 4.65 -4.01
C VAL A 221 -9.81 5.20 -2.62
N GLU A 222 -9.01 6.27 -2.55
CA GLU A 222 -8.77 7.03 -1.32
C GLU A 222 -9.39 8.42 -1.45
N CYS A 223 -9.93 8.91 -0.34
CA CYS A 223 -10.42 10.27 -0.17
C CYS A 223 -9.63 10.95 0.93
N TYR A 224 -9.23 12.20 0.70
CA TYR A 224 -8.48 13.01 1.66
C TYR A 224 -9.21 14.33 1.93
N ILE A 225 -9.23 14.77 3.18
CA ILE A 225 -9.72 16.09 3.58
C ILE A 225 -8.53 16.96 3.94
N ILE A 226 -8.36 18.06 3.21
CA ILE A 226 -7.30 19.02 3.39
C ILE A 226 -7.84 20.27 4.09
N LYS A 227 -7.28 20.60 5.24
CA LYS A 227 -7.62 21.79 6.02
C LYS A 227 -6.32 22.48 6.44
N ASP A 228 -6.23 23.79 6.22
CA ASP A 228 -5.05 24.59 6.55
C ASP A 228 -3.74 24.00 5.97
N ASN A 229 -3.80 23.58 4.70
CA ASN A 229 -2.73 22.92 3.96
C ASN A 229 -2.21 21.59 4.56
N LYS A 230 -3.03 20.95 5.41
CA LYS A 230 -2.72 19.66 6.03
C LYS A 230 -3.78 18.62 5.71
N CYS A 231 -3.36 17.37 5.52
CA CYS A 231 -4.26 16.23 5.46
C CYS A 231 -4.73 15.88 6.88
N VAL A 232 -6.01 16.15 7.19
CA VAL A 232 -6.57 16.02 8.54
C VAL A 232 -7.47 14.79 8.71
N ALA A 233 -7.94 14.21 7.61
CA ALA A 233 -8.68 12.95 7.58
C ALA A 233 -8.49 12.26 6.23
N ARG A 234 -8.50 10.92 6.24
CA ARG A 234 -8.45 10.09 5.04
C ARG A 234 -9.23 8.80 5.22
N GLU A 235 -9.74 8.24 4.13
CA GLU A 235 -10.47 6.97 4.11
C GLU A 235 -10.21 6.23 2.79
N ARG A 236 -10.27 4.90 2.82
CA ARG A 236 -10.01 4.03 1.67
C ARG A 236 -11.13 3.01 1.47
N ILE A 237 -11.52 2.80 0.22
CA ILE A 237 -12.34 1.64 -0.20
C ILE A 237 -11.53 0.77 -1.14
N ASP A 238 -11.44 -0.52 -0.81
CA ASP A 238 -10.92 -1.56 -1.70
C ASP A 238 -12.01 -2.10 -2.63
N ILE A 239 -11.65 -2.34 -3.88
CA ILE A 239 -12.56 -2.72 -4.96
C ILE A 239 -12.03 -4.02 -5.60
N PRO A 240 -12.50 -5.19 -5.12
CA PRO A 240 -12.06 -6.46 -5.67
C PRO A 240 -12.85 -6.78 -6.96
N VAL A 241 -12.25 -6.56 -8.14
CA VAL A 241 -12.85 -6.92 -9.44
C VAL A 241 -12.38 -8.32 -9.85
N LYS A 242 -13.32 -9.24 -10.05
CA LYS A 242 -13.08 -10.65 -10.41
C LYS A 242 -13.98 -11.09 -11.57
N GLU A 243 -13.59 -12.14 -12.28
CA GLU A 243 -14.52 -12.91 -13.14
C GLU A 243 -14.68 -14.33 -12.60
N ASP A 244 -15.70 -15.03 -13.09
CA ASP A 244 -15.92 -16.45 -12.78
C ASP A 244 -14.75 -17.28 -13.34
N GLU A 245 -14.34 -18.32 -12.62
CA GLU A 245 -13.34 -19.31 -13.09
C GLU A 245 -13.85 -20.15 -14.25
#